data_AF-A0A0U2KTY5-F1
#
_entry.id   AF-A0A0U2KTY5-F1
#
_cell.length_a   1.000
_cell.length_b   1.000
_cell.length_c   1.000
_cell.angle_alpha   90.00
_cell.angle_beta   90.00
_cell.angle_gamma   90.00
#
_symmetry.space_group_name_H-M   'P 1'
#
loop_
_entity.id
_entity.type
_entity.pdbx_description
1 polymer ?
#
loop_
_entity_poly.entity_id
_entity_poly.type
_entity_poly.pdbx_seq_one_letter_code
_entity_poly.pdbx_strand_id
1 'polypeptide(L)'
;WPEDIYSVPQILQLLDLWKLTLQKRGCKVLVAAGAHGFIQGMVLSFGALQFTENHLQFQADPRLHNSFSLRGIHYNKDLINLAVLMDLEEKPFLHVSVKFQDKPVRLYACEAGCMNEPVELTSEVSGHTFPVMVTQPLTPLLYISTDLTHLQDLRHTLHLKAILAHEEHMAKQDPGL
;
A
#
# COMPACT_ATOMS: atom_id res chain seq x y z
N TRP A 1 -1.54 5.21 24.66
CA TRP A 1 -2.63 5.74 23.82
C TRP A 1 -3.77 6.13 24.75
N PRO A 2 -4.52 7.24 24.56
CA PRO A 2 -5.62 7.55 25.47
C PRO A 2 -6.66 6.42 25.37
N GLU A 3 -7.00 5.83 26.50
CA GLU A 3 -8.00 4.76 26.57
C GLU A 3 -9.40 5.30 26.24
N ASP A 4 -9.66 6.54 26.63
CA ASP A 4 -10.92 7.23 26.38
C ASP A 4 -10.75 8.70 25.97
N ILE A 5 -11.71 9.21 25.19
CA ILE A 5 -11.77 10.60 24.71
C ILE A 5 -13.18 11.13 24.97
N TYR A 6 -13.33 12.06 25.93
CA TYR A 6 -14.64 12.54 26.39
C TYR A 6 -14.83 14.06 26.26
N SER A 7 -13.81 14.78 25.80
CA SER A 7 -13.84 16.24 25.75
C SER A 7 -13.12 16.81 24.53
N VAL A 8 -13.55 18.01 24.10
CA VAL A 8 -12.93 18.73 22.98
C VAL A 8 -11.42 18.95 23.19
N PRO A 9 -10.93 19.36 24.38
CA PRO A 9 -9.49 19.51 24.62
C PRO A 9 -8.69 18.21 24.40
N GLN A 10 -9.24 17.06 24.80
CA GLN A 10 -8.59 15.76 24.58
C GLN A 10 -8.51 15.40 23.09
N ILE A 11 -9.57 15.70 22.32
CA ILE A 11 -9.57 15.51 20.86
C ILE A 11 -8.50 16.38 20.21
N LEU A 12 -8.40 17.64 20.61
CA LEU A 12 -7.41 18.58 20.07
C LEU A 12 -5.97 18.13 20.39
N GLN A 13 -5.72 17.71 21.64
CA GLN A 13 -4.43 17.17 22.03
C GLN A 13 -4.07 15.92 21.23
N LEU A 14 -5.03 15.01 21.05
CA LEU A 14 -4.83 13.82 20.24
C LEU A 14 -4.46 14.22 18.81
N LEU A 15 -5.26 15.10 18.17
CA LEU A 15 -5.01 15.59 16.83
C LEU A 15 -3.58 16.14 16.64
N ASP A 16 -3.07 16.89 17.62
CA ASP A 16 -1.72 17.43 17.56
C ASP A 16 -0.64 16.33 17.66
N LEU A 17 -0.87 15.29 18.46
CA LEU A 17 0.00 14.10 18.49
C LEU A 17 -0.02 13.33 17.16
N TRP A 18 -1.19 13.20 16.51
CA TRP A 18 -1.28 12.61 15.16
C TRP A 18 -0.52 13.43 14.13
N LYS A 19 -0.70 14.75 14.11
CA LYS A 19 0.05 15.65 13.21
C LYS A 19 1.55 15.46 13.39
N LEU A 20 2.03 15.43 14.64
CA LEU A 20 3.43 15.21 14.95
C LEU A 20 3.91 13.83 14.44
N THR A 21 3.14 12.78 14.69
CA THR A 21 3.46 11.41 14.26
C THR A 21 3.57 11.31 12.74
N LEU A 22 2.57 11.85 12.02
CA LEU A 22 2.54 11.87 10.55
C LEU A 22 3.72 12.67 9.98
N GLN A 23 4.04 13.83 10.55
CA GLN A 23 5.18 14.63 10.12
C GLN A 23 6.51 13.89 10.32
N LYS A 24 6.66 13.12 11.41
CA LYS A 24 7.87 12.34 11.70
C LYS A 24 7.99 11.07 10.86
N ARG A 25 6.89 10.56 10.29
CA ARG A 25 6.86 9.35 9.45
C ARG A 25 6.68 9.65 7.96
N GLY A 26 7.26 10.76 7.48
CA GLY A 26 7.34 11.05 6.05
C GLY A 26 6.10 11.73 5.45
N CYS A 27 5.03 11.95 6.21
CA CYS A 27 3.82 12.64 5.73
C CYS A 27 3.85 14.16 5.97
N LYS A 28 5.03 14.77 6.16
CA LYS A 28 5.16 16.20 6.48
C LYS A 28 4.48 17.10 5.44
N VAL A 29 4.70 16.83 4.16
CA VAL A 29 4.11 17.60 3.05
C VAL A 29 2.59 17.45 3.02
N LEU A 30 2.09 16.22 3.25
CA LEU A 30 0.66 15.94 3.32
C LEU A 30 -0.01 16.68 4.47
N VAL A 31 0.58 16.67 5.67
CA VAL A 31 0.05 17.44 6.81
C VAL A 31 0.03 18.95 6.52
N ALA A 32 1.05 19.47 5.82
CA ALA A 32 1.11 20.88 5.43
C ALA A 32 0.06 21.27 4.37
N ALA A 33 -0.43 20.32 3.58
CA ALA A 33 -1.49 20.54 2.58
C ALA A 33 -2.91 20.70 3.19
N GLY A 34 -3.04 20.64 4.52
CA GLY A 34 -4.30 20.84 5.23
C GLY A 34 -5.12 19.56 5.42
N ALA A 35 -6.44 19.69 5.54
CA ALA A 35 -7.32 18.59 5.97
C ALA A 35 -7.26 17.36 5.04
N HIS A 36 -7.28 17.58 3.72
CA HIS A 36 -7.22 16.49 2.73
C HIS A 36 -5.90 15.71 2.82
N GLY A 37 -4.77 16.42 2.89
CA GLY A 37 -3.47 15.79 3.04
C GLY A 37 -3.30 15.10 4.40
N PHE A 38 -3.85 15.66 5.48
CA PHE A 38 -3.88 15.00 6.78
C PHE A 38 -4.61 13.65 6.72
N ILE A 39 -5.80 13.60 6.12
CA ILE A 39 -6.57 12.34 5.93
C ILE A 39 -5.79 11.36 5.06
N GLN A 40 -5.21 11.81 3.94
CA GLN A 40 -4.36 10.97 3.09
C GLN A 40 -3.19 10.39 3.90
N GLY A 41 -2.51 11.19 4.72
CA GLY A 41 -1.42 10.73 5.60
C GLY A 41 -1.87 9.68 6.61
N MET A 42 -3.08 9.79 7.15
CA MET A 42 -3.68 8.76 8.02
C MET A 42 -3.93 7.46 7.25
N VAL A 43 -4.55 7.52 6.07
CA VAL A 43 -4.78 6.35 5.21
C VAL A 43 -3.48 5.64 4.90
N LEU A 44 -2.42 6.40 4.55
CA LEU A 44 -1.11 5.82 4.28
C LEU A 44 -0.52 5.13 5.50
N SER A 45 -0.59 5.78 6.68
CA SER A 45 -0.03 5.25 7.91
C SER A 45 -0.73 3.98 8.40
N PHE A 46 -2.05 3.90 8.27
CA PHE A 46 -2.81 2.69 8.65
C PHE A 46 -2.66 1.56 7.66
N GLY A 47 -2.58 1.90 6.38
CA GLY A 47 -2.44 0.94 5.31
C GLY A 47 -1.02 0.42 5.11
N ALA A 48 -0.06 0.84 5.93
CA ALA A 48 1.37 0.61 5.68
C ALA A 48 1.79 1.01 4.24
N LEU A 49 1.17 2.07 3.71
CA LEU A 49 1.47 2.63 2.40
C LEU A 49 2.49 3.75 2.55
N GLN A 50 3.33 3.94 1.55
CA GLN A 50 4.32 5.01 1.54
C GLN A 50 4.47 5.56 0.13
N PHE A 51 4.55 6.89 0.01
CA PHE A 51 5.04 7.52 -1.21
C PHE A 51 6.56 7.62 -1.16
N THR A 52 7.19 7.20 -2.25
CA THR A 52 8.57 7.53 -2.57
C THR A 52 8.58 8.68 -3.59
N GLU A 53 9.75 9.03 -4.11
CA GLU A 53 9.85 10.04 -5.18
C GLU A 53 9.15 9.58 -6.46
N ASN A 54 9.15 8.26 -6.75
CA ASN A 54 8.74 7.72 -8.04
C ASN A 54 7.55 6.76 -7.99
N HIS A 55 7.15 6.27 -6.81
CA HIS A 55 6.09 5.28 -6.69
C HIS A 55 5.35 5.29 -5.36
N LEU A 56 4.13 4.74 -5.36
CA LEU A 56 3.41 4.32 -4.17
C LEU A 56 3.77 2.87 -3.87
N GLN A 57 4.11 2.55 -2.62
CA GLN A 57 4.39 1.18 -2.18
C GLN A 57 3.50 0.76 -1.01
N PHE A 58 3.05 -0.50 -1.04
CA PHE A 58 2.30 -1.15 0.03
C PHE A 58 3.21 -2.10 0.81
N GLN A 59 3.52 -1.76 2.05
CA GLN A 59 4.51 -2.43 2.92
C GLN A 59 3.84 -3.10 4.13
N ALA A 60 2.70 -3.74 3.94
CA ALA A 60 2.07 -4.48 5.02
C ALA A 60 2.89 -5.71 5.42
N ASP A 61 2.74 -6.13 6.68
CA ASP A 61 3.28 -7.40 7.17
C ASP A 61 2.70 -8.53 6.32
N PRO A 62 3.52 -9.41 5.72
CA PRO A 62 3.04 -10.52 4.92
C PRO A 62 2.10 -11.48 5.67
N ARG A 63 2.10 -11.49 7.01
CA ARG A 63 1.18 -12.26 7.87
C ARG A 63 -0.20 -11.61 7.96
N LEU A 64 -0.75 -11.25 6.81
CA LEU A 64 -2.09 -10.69 6.67
C LEU A 64 -3.12 -11.78 6.89
N HIS A 65 -3.81 -11.73 8.03
CA HIS A 65 -4.89 -12.68 8.38
C HIS A 65 -6.30 -12.12 8.15
N ASN A 66 -6.42 -10.81 7.88
CA ASN A 66 -7.71 -10.13 7.76
C ASN A 66 -7.82 -9.43 6.42
N SER A 67 -9.02 -9.48 5.84
CA SER A 67 -9.36 -8.65 4.70
C SER A 67 -9.60 -7.20 5.13
N PHE A 68 -9.15 -6.25 4.33
CA PHE A 68 -9.45 -4.83 4.52
C PHE A 68 -9.39 -4.08 3.19
N SER A 69 -9.93 -2.87 3.17
CA SER A 69 -9.93 -2.00 1.98
C SER A 69 -9.57 -0.57 2.36
N LEU A 70 -8.69 0.02 1.55
CA LEU A 70 -8.28 1.41 1.56
C LEU A 70 -8.77 2.04 0.26
N ARG A 71 -9.60 3.09 0.37
CA ARG A 71 -10.25 3.71 -0.78
C ARG A 71 -9.82 5.17 -0.93
N GLY A 72 -9.81 5.64 -2.17
CA GLY A 72 -9.56 7.05 -2.48
C GLY A 72 -8.14 7.52 -2.16
N ILE A 73 -7.15 6.64 -2.30
CA ILE A 73 -5.73 7.00 -2.18
C ILE A 73 -5.41 7.90 -3.36
N HIS A 74 -5.13 9.17 -3.10
CA HIS A 74 -4.74 10.12 -4.14
C HIS A 74 -3.31 9.83 -4.57
N TYR A 75 -3.11 9.47 -5.83
CA TYR A 75 -1.79 9.28 -6.41
C TYR A 75 -1.73 9.99 -7.76
N ASN A 76 -0.80 10.94 -7.90
CA ASN A 76 -0.78 11.89 -9.00
C ASN A 76 -2.14 12.64 -9.11
N LYS A 77 -2.92 12.37 -10.16
CA LYS A 77 -4.26 12.94 -10.37
C LYS A 77 -5.39 11.92 -10.18
N ASP A 78 -5.05 10.67 -9.92
CA ASP A 78 -6.02 9.58 -9.92
C ASP A 78 -6.30 9.08 -8.50
N LEU A 79 -7.41 8.36 -8.36
CA LEU A 79 -7.79 7.72 -7.11
C LEU A 79 -7.59 6.22 -7.20
N ILE A 80 -6.77 5.69 -6.32
CA ILE A 80 -6.50 4.26 -6.20
C ILE A 80 -7.30 3.72 -5.02
N ASN A 81 -7.98 2.59 -5.23
CA ASN A 81 -8.45 1.76 -4.14
C ASN A 81 -7.61 0.49 -4.11
N LEU A 82 -7.17 0.12 -2.91
CA LEU A 82 -6.43 -1.10 -2.62
C LEU A 82 -7.22 -1.91 -1.61
N ALA A 83 -7.39 -3.20 -1.84
CA ALA A 83 -7.93 -4.12 -0.86
C ALA A 83 -7.06 -5.36 -0.75
N VAL A 84 -7.00 -5.92 0.45
CA VAL A 84 -6.53 -7.28 0.69
C VAL A 84 -7.77 -8.12 0.89
N LEU A 85 -7.95 -9.12 0.05
CA LEU A 85 -9.10 -10.03 0.04
C LEU A 85 -8.61 -11.46 0.18
N MET A 86 -9.49 -12.37 0.58
CA MET A 86 -9.21 -13.81 0.63
C MET A 86 -10.05 -14.52 -0.43
N ASP A 87 -9.47 -15.52 -1.09
CA ASP A 87 -10.20 -16.39 -2.01
C ASP A 87 -10.95 -17.53 -1.29
N LEU A 88 -11.49 -18.48 -2.05
CA LEU A 88 -12.23 -19.63 -1.51
C LEU A 88 -11.34 -20.63 -0.75
N GLU A 89 -10.03 -20.56 -0.93
CA GLU A 89 -9.01 -21.39 -0.27
C GLU A 89 -8.32 -20.64 0.88
N GLU A 90 -8.90 -19.51 1.32
CA GLU A 90 -8.34 -18.60 2.33
C GLU A 90 -6.97 -18.01 1.95
N LYS A 91 -6.63 -17.97 0.66
CA LYS A 91 -5.39 -17.37 0.18
C LYS A 91 -5.57 -15.87 -0.03
N PRO A 92 -4.69 -15.03 0.52
CA PRO A 92 -4.81 -13.59 0.35
C PRO A 92 -4.35 -13.16 -1.05
N PHE A 93 -5.09 -12.22 -1.63
CA PHE A 93 -4.73 -11.52 -2.87
C PHE A 93 -4.99 -10.03 -2.74
N LEU A 94 -4.25 -9.24 -3.52
CA LEU A 94 -4.41 -7.80 -3.59
C LEU A 94 -5.37 -7.46 -4.72
N HIS A 95 -6.34 -6.61 -4.44
CA HIS A 95 -7.27 -6.05 -5.42
C HIS A 95 -7.02 -4.56 -5.55
N VAL A 96 -6.76 -4.11 -6.79
CA VAL A 96 -6.46 -2.71 -7.11
C VAL A 96 -7.49 -2.22 -8.12
N SER A 97 -8.14 -1.10 -7.83
CA SER A 97 -9.00 -0.41 -8.81
C SER A 97 -8.62 1.06 -8.90
N VAL A 98 -8.69 1.59 -10.11
CA VAL A 98 -8.35 2.98 -10.40
C VAL A 98 -9.59 3.71 -10.88
N LYS A 99 -9.85 4.87 -10.26
CA LYS A 99 -10.78 5.86 -10.79
C LYS A 99 -9.96 7.00 -11.37
N PHE A 100 -9.80 6.98 -12.69
CA PHE A 100 -9.16 8.07 -13.42
C PHE A 100 -9.96 9.36 -13.23
N GLN A 101 -9.23 10.46 -13.02
CA GLN A 101 -9.82 11.80 -13.08
C GLN A 101 -9.60 12.37 -14.49
N ASP A 102 -9.36 13.68 -14.61
CA ASP A 102 -9.30 14.48 -15.84
C ASP A 102 -8.72 13.77 -17.08
N LYS A 103 -7.40 13.95 -17.32
CA LYS A 103 -6.67 13.25 -18.37
C LYS A 103 -5.99 12.06 -17.71
N PRO A 104 -6.37 10.82 -18.05
CA PRO A 104 -5.78 9.64 -17.45
C PRO A 104 -4.27 9.63 -17.72
N VAL A 105 -3.49 9.45 -16.66
CA VAL A 105 -2.08 9.12 -16.78
C VAL A 105 -1.98 7.59 -16.69
N ARG A 106 -1.12 6.99 -17.51
CA ARG A 106 -0.89 5.55 -17.42
C ARG A 106 -0.31 5.22 -16.04
N LEU A 107 -0.93 4.26 -15.39
CA LEU A 107 -0.47 3.73 -14.11
C LEU A 107 -0.08 2.28 -14.33
N TYR A 108 1.02 1.88 -13.68
CA TYR A 108 1.57 0.55 -13.76
C TYR A 108 1.75 0.00 -12.35
N ALA A 109 1.60 -1.31 -12.20
CA ALA A 109 1.80 -1.97 -10.92
C ALA A 109 2.56 -3.30 -11.07
N CYS A 110 3.32 -3.65 -10.05
CA CYS A 110 3.99 -4.94 -9.94
C CYS A 110 3.97 -5.45 -8.49
N GLU A 111 3.97 -6.78 -8.34
CA GLU A 111 4.00 -7.45 -7.04
C GLU A 111 5.38 -7.32 -6.37
N ALA A 112 5.50 -7.93 -5.19
CA ALA A 112 6.74 -7.97 -4.43
C ALA A 112 7.95 -8.36 -5.29
N GLY A 113 8.99 -7.51 -5.26
CA GLY A 113 10.20 -7.69 -6.04
C GLY A 113 10.15 -7.25 -7.51
N CYS A 114 8.97 -6.96 -8.07
CA CYS A 114 8.78 -6.55 -9.48
C CYS A 114 9.53 -7.42 -10.51
N MET A 115 9.57 -8.73 -10.26
CA MET A 115 10.23 -9.70 -11.15
C MET A 115 9.47 -9.91 -12.46
N ASN A 116 8.14 -9.84 -12.39
CA ASN A 116 7.25 -9.90 -13.54
C ASN A 116 7.17 -8.53 -14.23
N GLU A 117 6.70 -8.54 -15.47
CA GLU A 117 6.42 -7.29 -16.19
C GLU A 117 5.32 -6.49 -15.47
N PRO A 118 5.52 -5.18 -15.23
CA PRO A 118 4.49 -4.36 -14.63
C PRO A 118 3.20 -4.34 -15.47
N VAL A 119 2.07 -4.51 -14.79
CA VAL A 119 0.73 -4.52 -15.38
C VAL A 119 0.20 -3.09 -15.46
N GLU A 120 -0.32 -2.68 -16.62
CA GLU A 120 -1.02 -1.40 -16.74
C GLU A 120 -2.37 -1.46 -16.00
N LEU A 121 -2.54 -0.57 -15.03
CA LEU A 121 -3.79 -0.41 -14.30
C LEU A 121 -4.80 0.35 -15.16
N THR A 122 -6.01 -0.20 -15.24
CA THR A 122 -7.15 0.34 -16.00
C THR A 122 -8.32 0.65 -15.06
N SER A 123 -9.31 1.39 -15.56
CA SER A 123 -10.57 1.64 -14.83
C SER A 123 -11.62 0.55 -15.05
N GLU A 124 -11.18 -0.68 -15.32
CA GLU A 124 -12.08 -1.83 -15.45
C GLU A 124 -12.85 -2.08 -14.15
N VAL A 125 -14.13 -2.44 -14.28
CA VAL A 125 -15.03 -2.65 -13.14
C VAL A 125 -14.54 -3.77 -12.22
N SER A 126 -13.94 -4.80 -12.80
CA SER A 126 -13.34 -5.92 -12.05
C SER A 126 -12.05 -5.53 -11.33
N GLY A 127 -11.43 -4.40 -11.66
CA GLY A 127 -10.10 -4.04 -11.18
C GLY A 127 -9.02 -5.05 -11.61
N HIS A 128 -7.89 -4.96 -10.93
CA HIS A 128 -6.69 -5.77 -11.16
C HIS A 128 -6.38 -6.58 -9.90
N THR A 129 -6.01 -7.84 -10.08
CA THR A 129 -5.69 -8.75 -8.98
C THR A 129 -4.23 -9.16 -9.02
N PHE A 130 -3.56 -9.13 -7.87
CA PHE A 130 -2.17 -9.54 -7.72
C PHE A 130 -2.06 -10.59 -6.60
N PRO A 131 -1.36 -11.72 -6.81
CA PRO A 131 -1.04 -12.65 -5.74
C PRO A 131 -0.18 -11.98 -4.67
N VAL A 132 -0.35 -12.38 -3.41
CA VAL A 132 0.56 -11.95 -2.34
C VAL A 132 1.85 -12.78 -2.41
N MET A 133 2.92 -12.12 -2.83
CA MET A 133 4.28 -12.69 -2.87
C MET A 133 5.13 -12.12 -1.74
N VAL A 134 6.02 -12.93 -1.17
CA VAL A 134 6.87 -12.55 -0.04
C VAL A 134 8.33 -12.73 -0.39
N THR A 135 9.12 -11.66 -0.28
CA THR A 135 10.54 -11.66 -0.63
C THR A 135 11.45 -11.84 0.59
N GLN A 136 12.68 -12.31 0.36
CA GLN A 136 13.75 -12.31 1.37
C GLN A 136 14.97 -11.54 0.83
N PRO A 137 15.38 -10.40 1.44
CA PRO A 137 14.72 -9.68 2.54
C PRO A 137 13.33 -9.16 2.17
N LEU A 138 12.53 -8.77 3.18
CA LEU A 138 11.18 -8.23 2.95
C LEU A 138 11.25 -6.94 2.15
N THR A 139 10.40 -6.88 1.13
CA THR A 139 10.16 -5.70 0.30
C THR A 139 8.66 -5.41 0.30
N PRO A 140 8.22 -4.21 -0.14
CA PRO A 140 6.82 -3.94 -0.36
C PRO A 140 6.11 -5.04 -1.18
N LEU A 141 4.86 -5.34 -0.80
CA LEU A 141 4.02 -6.35 -1.45
C LEU A 141 3.47 -5.89 -2.81
N LEU A 142 3.37 -4.58 -3.01
CA LEU A 142 2.88 -3.96 -4.26
C LEU A 142 3.55 -2.61 -4.47
N TYR A 143 3.85 -2.31 -5.73
CA TYR A 143 4.38 -1.04 -6.21
C TYR A 143 3.44 -0.49 -7.27
N ILE A 144 3.16 0.82 -7.25
CA ILE A 144 2.37 1.52 -8.26
C ILE A 144 3.10 2.78 -8.71
N SER A 145 3.31 2.96 -10.01
CA SER A 145 3.97 4.14 -10.58
C SER A 145 3.31 4.63 -11.87
N THR A 146 3.63 5.86 -12.25
CA THR A 146 3.34 6.38 -13.61
C THR A 146 4.50 6.14 -14.58
N ASP A 147 5.65 5.71 -14.07
CA ASP A 147 6.87 5.43 -14.82
C ASP A 147 7.07 3.91 -14.91
N LEU A 148 6.81 3.37 -16.09
CA LEU A 148 6.99 1.95 -16.38
C LEU A 148 8.46 1.54 -16.26
N THR A 149 9.37 2.36 -16.76
CA THR A 149 10.81 2.07 -16.76
C THR A 149 11.34 2.05 -15.34
N HIS A 150 10.89 2.97 -14.47
CA HIS A 150 11.21 2.92 -13.04
C HIS A 150 10.82 1.58 -12.39
N LEU A 151 9.61 1.08 -12.65
CA LEU A 151 9.18 -0.22 -12.10
C LEU A 151 9.97 -1.40 -12.68
N GLN A 152 10.32 -1.35 -13.97
CA GLN A 152 11.18 -2.34 -14.60
C GLN A 152 12.58 -2.34 -13.97
N ASP A 153 13.14 -1.16 -13.70
CA ASP A 153 14.47 -0.99 -13.11
C ASP A 153 14.54 -1.45 -11.65
N LEU A 154 13.43 -1.43 -10.90
CA LEU A 154 13.38 -1.92 -9.51
C LEU A 154 13.94 -3.35 -9.39
N ARG A 155 13.65 -4.23 -10.36
CA ARG A 155 14.13 -5.63 -10.34
C ARG A 155 15.66 -5.73 -10.32
N HIS A 156 16.35 -4.72 -10.85
CA HIS A 156 17.82 -4.67 -10.92
C HIS A 156 18.45 -4.07 -9.66
N THR A 157 17.66 -3.38 -8.84
CA THR A 157 18.11 -2.74 -7.58
C THR A 157 17.74 -3.54 -6.33
N LEU A 158 16.77 -4.45 -6.43
CA LEU A 158 16.34 -5.30 -5.33
C LEU A 158 17.22 -6.56 -5.24
N HIS A 159 18.07 -6.61 -4.21
CA HIS A 159 18.93 -7.75 -3.94
C HIS A 159 18.18 -8.88 -3.20
N LEU A 160 17.36 -9.61 -3.95
CA LEU A 160 16.52 -10.68 -3.41
C LEU A 160 17.25 -12.03 -3.41
N LYS A 161 17.11 -12.77 -2.32
CA LYS A 161 17.55 -14.17 -2.20
C LYS A 161 16.46 -15.14 -2.65
N ALA A 162 15.21 -14.85 -2.34
CA ALA A 162 14.07 -15.70 -2.64
C ALA A 162 12.78 -14.88 -2.74
N ILE A 163 11.82 -15.41 -3.49
CA ILE A 163 10.43 -14.94 -3.54
C ILE A 163 9.55 -16.17 -3.39
N LEU A 164 8.64 -16.13 -2.43
CA LEU A 164 7.75 -17.23 -2.08
C LEU A 164 6.31 -16.77 -2.24
N ALA A 165 5.42 -17.68 -2.65
CA ALA A 165 4.00 -17.46 -2.48
C ALA A 165 3.66 -17.32 -0.98
N HIS A 166 2.60 -16.60 -0.65
CA HIS A 166 2.18 -16.39 0.74
C HIS A 166 2.04 -17.70 1.53
N GLU A 167 1.40 -18.73 0.96
CA GLU A 167 1.22 -20.03 1.60
C GLU A 167 2.54 -20.73 1.95
N GLU A 168 3.51 -20.72 1.03
CA GLU A 168 4.84 -21.28 1.25
C GLU A 168 5.63 -20.50 2.31
N HIS A 169 5.43 -19.19 2.36
CA HIS A 169 6.02 -18.34 3.38
C HIS A 169 5.48 -18.68 4.78
N MET A 170 4.15 -18.81 4.91
CA MET A 170 3.50 -19.15 6.17
C MET A 170 3.92 -20.54 6.67
N ALA A 171 3.95 -21.54 5.78
CA ALA A 171 4.36 -22.91 6.14
C ALA A 171 5.81 -22.99 6.66
N LYS A 172 6.71 -22.10 6.21
CA LYS A 172 8.10 -22.04 6.70
C LYS A 172 8.24 -21.34 8.05
N GLN A 173 7.34 -20.40 8.37
CA GLN A 173 7.36 -19.68 9.65
C GLN A 173 6.65 -20.44 10.76
N ASP A 174 5.65 -21.26 10.43
CA ASP A 174 4.90 -22.08 11.38
C ASP A 174 4.74 -23.52 10.86
N PRO A 175 5.78 -24.37 10.98
CA PRO A 175 5.78 -25.73 10.42
C PRO A 175 4.86 -26.73 11.16
N GLY A 176 3.94 -26.25 12.02
CA GLY A 176 3.17 -27.07 12.96
C GLY A 176 1.66 -26.80 13.01
N LEU A 177 1.10 -26.05 12.04
CA LEU A 177 -0.34 -25.90 11.83
C LEU A 177 -0.79 -26.62 10.55
#